data_AF-A0A932WYX6-F1
#
_entry.id   AF-A0A932WYX6-F1
#
_cell.length_a   1.000
_cell.length_b   1.000
_cell.length_c   1.000
_cell.angle_alpha   90.00
_cell.angle_beta   90.00
_cell.angle_gamma   90.00
#
_symmetry.space_group_name_H-M   'P 1'
#
loop_
_entity.id
_entity.type
_entity.pdbx_description
1 polymer ?
#
loop_
_entity_poly.entity_id
_entity_poly.type
_entity_poly.pdbx_seq_one_letter_code
_entity_poly.pdbx_strand_id
1 'polypeptide(L)'
;MRSFMRRGSALVTALITLFLLFSLGSSMLSLGVTALRRSHFDHLRTRALGLAQAGAETAIHFLRTTAPDGSTDGSWRTDAPYQGTVSGSGSFSVTARDGTGANAGKIILTSTGTAAESGRSISRTLRVVIKLDRENVNVWNNVVFGGVGQSGRAIAGNVVFRGNVHLLGDGEPFTDLDGDTRWDSGEPFTDQNGNGVYDLGEPYTDTDADGHYDSREPYDDVNGNGTRDPALTVTDLASEITGTASTGNNYEGMSAEVRDLVPPLPLVPYNDETVQSLSAKLRVKHGRVNVSGTATVGFPDLPGGSPLVKETMDGVWVTDGWGGNQGANNVYSDNGTRQKYNLGDAVRFPALTDPVERDGIAYASHMDYYEAQALVINSSLALKVGVAYGPVSDGRGNSLYVDATGAISIQGMVLVHGDINLNRGTQGNQQRFYYSGRGSLISTGYVSVHTDLVPVDSFPREHALGLIARRQMNIATGGGDSQLTLLGAFYAQEKVTSAKQNTIAGTFVSSYFEVANVPHMYQVPDLVRYPPPGLPGDWDIWITAIRIDSWREV
;
A
#
# COMPACT_ATOMS: atom_id res chain seq x y z
N MET A 1 -76.64 65.37 -51.42
CA MET A 1 -76.54 63.93 -51.09
C MET A 1 -75.06 63.59 -50.87
N ARG A 2 -74.54 63.64 -49.62
CA ARG A 2 -73.23 63.06 -49.18
C ARG A 2 -72.92 63.49 -47.73
N SER A 3 -73.50 62.81 -46.73
CA SER A 3 -73.01 62.88 -45.33
C SER A 3 -73.41 61.67 -44.47
N PHE A 4 -73.41 60.46 -45.04
CA PHE A 4 -73.68 59.22 -44.27
C PHE A 4 -72.55 58.17 -44.33
N MET A 5 -71.37 58.51 -44.87
CA MET A 5 -70.30 57.53 -45.16
C MET A 5 -68.99 57.74 -44.35
N ARG A 6 -69.07 58.13 -43.07
CA ARG A 6 -67.87 58.30 -42.20
C ARG A 6 -67.93 57.67 -40.80
N ARG A 7 -69.04 57.03 -40.40
CA ARG A 7 -69.15 56.35 -39.08
C ARG A 7 -68.88 54.83 -39.11
N GLY A 8 -68.92 54.20 -40.29
CA GLY A 8 -68.69 52.75 -40.43
C GLY A 8 -67.21 52.33 -40.51
N SER A 9 -66.33 53.15 -41.12
CA SER A 9 -64.91 52.79 -41.28
C SER A 9 -64.13 52.83 -39.96
N ALA A 10 -64.41 53.82 -39.09
CA ALA A 10 -63.78 53.91 -37.77
C ALA A 10 -64.14 52.69 -36.89
N LEU A 11 -65.38 52.19 -36.98
CA LEU A 11 -65.82 50.99 -36.27
C LEU A 11 -65.09 49.75 -36.79
N VAL A 12 -64.97 49.59 -38.11
CA VAL A 12 -64.26 48.45 -38.73
C VAL A 12 -62.76 48.49 -38.42
N THR A 13 -62.12 49.67 -38.50
CA THR A 13 -60.70 49.82 -38.15
C THR A 13 -60.48 49.52 -36.67
N ALA A 14 -61.35 50.01 -35.77
CA ALA A 14 -61.29 49.72 -34.34
C ALA A 14 -61.47 48.23 -34.04
N LEU A 15 -62.36 47.55 -34.77
CA LEU A 15 -62.63 46.12 -34.60
C LEU A 15 -61.47 45.26 -35.12
N ILE A 16 -60.84 45.65 -36.23
CA ILE A 16 -59.62 45.02 -36.75
C ILE A 16 -58.45 45.22 -35.78
N THR A 17 -58.27 46.43 -35.24
CA THR A 17 -57.21 46.69 -34.23
C THR A 17 -57.46 45.91 -32.94
N LEU A 18 -58.70 45.82 -32.47
CA LEU A 18 -59.05 45.04 -31.29
C LEU A 18 -58.81 43.53 -31.52
N PHE A 19 -59.15 43.01 -32.69
CA PHE A 19 -58.88 41.61 -33.05
C PHE A 19 -57.38 41.32 -33.14
N LEU A 20 -56.60 42.25 -33.70
CA LEU A 20 -55.13 42.19 -33.71
C LEU A 20 -54.55 42.22 -32.30
N LEU A 21 -55.02 43.10 -31.43
CA LEU A 21 -54.57 43.17 -30.04
C LEU A 21 -54.93 41.91 -29.25
N PHE A 22 -56.12 41.35 -29.49
CA PHE A 22 -56.53 40.09 -28.88
C PHE A 22 -55.71 38.89 -29.38
N SER A 23 -55.43 38.81 -30.69
CA SER A 23 -54.60 37.74 -31.25
C SER A 23 -53.13 37.84 -30.79
N LEU A 24 -52.59 39.06 -30.68
CA LEU A 24 -51.28 39.31 -30.07
C LEU A 24 -51.27 38.93 -28.58
N GLY A 25 -52.27 39.36 -27.80
CA GLY A 25 -52.37 39.07 -26.37
C GLY A 25 -52.50 37.56 -26.08
N SER A 26 -53.34 36.85 -26.84
CA SER A 26 -53.49 35.39 -26.75
C SER A 26 -52.23 34.64 -27.19
N SER A 27 -51.51 35.13 -28.22
CA SER A 27 -50.22 34.58 -28.63
C SER A 27 -49.16 34.74 -27.53
N MET A 28 -49.05 35.93 -26.93
CA MET A 28 -48.11 36.18 -25.82
C MET A 28 -48.44 35.33 -24.59
N LEU A 29 -49.72 35.16 -24.24
CA LEU A 29 -50.16 34.27 -23.16
C LEU A 29 -49.79 32.81 -23.46
N SER A 30 -50.02 32.35 -24.69
CA SER A 30 -49.66 31.00 -25.15
C SER A 30 -48.16 30.75 -25.07
N LEU A 31 -47.33 31.70 -25.51
CA LEU A 31 -45.87 31.64 -25.38
C LEU A 31 -45.43 31.60 -23.92
N GLY A 32 -46.01 32.44 -23.06
CA GLY A 32 -45.73 32.46 -21.62
C GLY A 32 -46.06 31.13 -20.93
N VAL A 33 -47.25 30.57 -21.21
CA VAL A 33 -47.66 29.26 -20.67
C VAL A 33 -46.75 28.13 -21.17
N THR A 34 -46.34 28.18 -22.44
CA THR A 34 -45.43 27.18 -23.02
C THR A 34 -44.03 27.27 -22.39
N ALA A 35 -43.53 28.48 -22.18
CA ALA A 35 -42.24 28.71 -21.52
C ALA A 35 -42.25 28.24 -20.06
N LEU A 36 -43.31 28.52 -19.30
CA LEU A 36 -43.46 28.05 -17.92
C LEU A 36 -43.55 26.53 -17.83
N ARG A 37 -44.31 25.89 -18.74
CA ARG A 37 -44.36 24.42 -18.81
C ARG A 37 -42.99 23.85 -19.09
N ARG A 38 -42.26 24.39 -20.06
CA ARG A 38 -40.89 23.96 -20.41
C ARG A 38 -39.95 24.11 -19.21
N SER A 39 -39.97 25.26 -18.55
CA SER A 39 -39.16 25.50 -17.34
C SER A 39 -39.45 24.49 -16.23
N HIS A 40 -40.72 24.17 -15.99
CA HIS A 40 -41.10 23.15 -15.01
C HIS A 40 -40.63 21.74 -15.42
N PHE A 41 -40.68 21.40 -16.71
CA PHE A 41 -40.13 20.13 -17.21
C PHE A 41 -38.62 20.06 -17.07
N ASP A 42 -37.93 21.16 -17.38
CA ASP A 42 -36.48 21.24 -17.26
C ASP A 42 -36.06 21.13 -15.78
N HIS A 43 -36.78 21.77 -14.86
CA HIS A 43 -36.56 21.63 -13.42
C HIS A 43 -36.72 20.18 -12.92
N LEU A 44 -37.83 19.52 -13.30
CA LEU A 44 -38.05 18.11 -12.94
C LEU A 44 -37.01 17.16 -13.56
N ARG A 45 -36.56 17.44 -14.79
CA ARG A 45 -35.49 16.66 -15.44
C ARG A 45 -34.17 16.77 -14.70
N THR A 46 -33.78 17.98 -14.30
CA THR A 46 -32.56 18.20 -13.50
C THR A 46 -32.66 17.50 -12.15
N ARG A 47 -33.82 17.55 -11.49
CA ARG A 47 -34.06 16.83 -10.23
C ARG A 47 -33.98 15.31 -10.39
N ALA A 48 -34.62 14.75 -11.42
CA ALA A 48 -34.56 13.33 -11.72
C ALA A 48 -33.13 12.86 -12.01
N LEU A 49 -32.34 13.68 -12.72
CA LEU A 49 -30.92 13.41 -12.95
C LEU A 49 -30.10 13.45 -11.64
N GLY A 50 -30.31 14.45 -10.79
CA GLY A 50 -29.66 14.52 -9.47
C GLY A 50 -29.99 13.32 -8.57
N LEU A 51 -31.23 12.82 -8.63
CA LEU A 51 -31.63 11.59 -7.93
C LEU A 51 -30.93 10.35 -8.50
N ALA A 52 -30.77 10.26 -9.83
CA ALA A 52 -30.02 9.18 -10.46
C ALA A 52 -28.53 9.22 -10.07
N GLN A 53 -27.96 10.43 -9.93
CA GLN A 53 -26.58 10.60 -9.42
C GLN A 53 -26.48 10.13 -7.97
N ALA A 54 -27.41 10.55 -7.10
CA ALA A 54 -27.44 10.11 -5.71
C ALA A 54 -27.53 8.58 -5.59
N GLY A 55 -28.32 7.92 -6.45
CA GLY A 55 -28.40 6.46 -6.47
C GLY A 55 -27.11 5.79 -6.94
N ALA A 56 -26.43 6.34 -7.96
CA ALA A 56 -25.13 5.84 -8.39
C ALA A 56 -24.05 6.03 -7.30
N GLU A 57 -24.01 7.18 -6.62
CA GLU A 57 -23.10 7.44 -5.51
C GLU A 57 -23.37 6.52 -4.32
N THR A 58 -24.64 6.25 -4.01
CA THR A 58 -25.02 5.28 -2.96
C THR A 58 -24.50 3.87 -3.28
N ALA A 59 -24.63 3.43 -4.53
CA ALA A 59 -24.08 2.15 -4.97
C ALA A 59 -22.54 2.11 -4.89
N ILE A 60 -21.86 3.20 -5.26
CA ILE A 60 -20.39 3.32 -5.12
C ILE A 60 -20.01 3.26 -3.63
N HIS A 61 -20.78 3.87 -2.74
CA HIS A 61 -20.55 3.78 -1.30
C HIS A 61 -20.65 2.33 -0.82
N PHE A 62 -21.71 1.60 -1.17
CA PHE A 62 -21.85 0.17 -0.83
C PHE A 62 -20.71 -0.70 -1.36
N LEU A 63 -20.12 -0.35 -2.50
CA LEU A 63 -18.95 -1.05 -3.03
C LEU A 63 -17.64 -0.73 -2.30
N ARG A 64 -17.61 0.31 -1.46
CA ARG A 64 -16.45 0.70 -0.64
C ARG A 64 -16.60 0.31 0.83
N THR A 65 -17.82 0.18 1.30
CA THR A 65 -18.14 -0.05 2.72
C THR A 65 -19.00 -1.30 2.85
N THR A 66 -19.78 -1.39 3.93
CA THR A 66 -20.80 -2.41 4.09
C THR A 66 -21.97 -2.17 3.14
N ALA A 67 -22.28 -3.16 2.33
CA ALA A 67 -23.43 -3.18 1.44
C ALA A 67 -24.68 -3.73 2.16
N PRO A 68 -25.89 -3.56 1.58
CA PRO A 68 -27.14 -4.04 2.18
C PRO A 68 -27.22 -5.56 2.41
N ASP A 69 -26.41 -6.35 1.70
CA ASP A 69 -26.30 -7.81 1.90
C ASP A 69 -25.28 -8.21 2.98
N GLY A 70 -24.63 -7.22 3.62
CA GLY A 70 -23.60 -7.42 4.64
C GLY A 70 -22.18 -7.57 4.09
N SER A 71 -22.00 -7.62 2.76
CA SER A 71 -20.65 -7.67 2.17
C SER A 71 -19.89 -6.37 2.42
N THR A 72 -18.59 -6.45 2.72
CA THR A 72 -17.72 -5.29 2.99
C THR A 72 -16.56 -5.20 2.00
N ASP A 73 -16.42 -6.18 1.13
CA ASP A 73 -15.30 -6.29 0.20
C ASP A 73 -15.59 -5.63 -1.15
N GLY A 74 -16.81 -5.13 -1.39
CA GLY A 74 -17.24 -4.60 -2.69
C GLY A 74 -17.67 -5.67 -3.69
N SER A 75 -17.96 -6.89 -3.23
CA SER A 75 -18.55 -7.96 -4.06
C SER A 75 -20.03 -7.72 -4.38
N TRP A 76 -20.69 -6.76 -3.71
CA TRP A 76 -22.11 -6.48 -3.84
C TRP A 76 -22.59 -6.40 -5.29
N ARG A 77 -23.58 -7.25 -5.62
CA ARG A 77 -24.34 -7.25 -6.88
C ARG A 77 -25.81 -7.36 -6.54
N THR A 78 -26.67 -6.86 -7.43
CA THR A 78 -28.11 -6.84 -7.17
C THR A 78 -28.91 -7.30 -8.37
N ASP A 79 -29.75 -8.30 -8.17
CA ASP A 79 -30.78 -8.65 -9.14
C ASP A 79 -32.04 -7.78 -9.02
N ALA A 80 -32.47 -7.50 -7.79
CA ALA A 80 -33.52 -6.53 -7.49
C ALA A 80 -32.91 -5.14 -7.21
N PRO A 81 -33.41 -4.04 -7.82
CA PRO A 81 -32.84 -2.72 -7.58
C PRO A 81 -32.95 -2.28 -6.11
N TYR A 82 -31.86 -1.75 -5.57
CA TYR A 82 -31.89 -1.03 -4.31
C TYR A 82 -32.64 0.29 -4.49
N GLN A 83 -33.57 0.61 -3.60
CA GLN A 83 -34.39 1.82 -3.69
C GLN A 83 -34.09 2.78 -2.54
N GLY A 84 -34.01 4.07 -2.85
CA GLY A 84 -33.84 5.14 -1.88
C GLY A 84 -34.78 6.30 -2.16
N THR A 85 -35.06 7.10 -1.14
CA THR A 85 -35.89 8.30 -1.25
C THR A 85 -35.15 9.49 -0.65
N VAL A 86 -35.17 10.62 -1.35
CA VAL A 86 -34.65 11.90 -0.86
C VAL A 86 -35.85 12.79 -0.55
N SER A 87 -36.01 13.13 0.73
CA SER A 87 -37.16 13.90 1.21
C SER A 87 -37.36 15.18 0.42
N GLY A 88 -38.60 15.45 -0.01
CA GLY A 88 -38.97 16.61 -0.83
C GLY A 88 -38.44 16.59 -2.28
N SER A 89 -37.55 15.66 -2.64
CA SER A 89 -36.89 15.64 -3.96
C SER A 89 -37.40 14.55 -4.88
N GLY A 90 -37.56 13.32 -4.38
CA GLY A 90 -38.05 12.17 -5.16
C GLY A 90 -37.37 10.87 -4.72
N SER A 91 -37.37 9.85 -5.59
CA SER A 91 -36.76 8.54 -5.32
C SER A 91 -35.73 8.16 -6.36
N PHE A 92 -34.89 7.17 -6.02
CA PHE A 92 -34.00 6.52 -6.97
C PHE A 92 -34.05 5.00 -6.81
N SER A 93 -33.72 4.30 -7.88
CA SER A 93 -33.48 2.85 -7.87
C SER A 93 -32.17 2.54 -8.57
N VAL A 94 -31.31 1.72 -7.98
CA VAL A 94 -29.99 1.38 -8.53
C VAL A 94 -29.75 -0.12 -8.56
N THR A 95 -29.13 -0.62 -9.64
CA THR A 95 -28.63 -1.99 -9.74
C THR A 95 -27.14 -2.01 -10.00
N ALA A 96 -26.41 -2.95 -9.39
CA ALA A 96 -25.02 -3.29 -9.70
C ALA A 96 -24.92 -4.69 -10.34
N ARG A 97 -24.28 -4.79 -11.52
CA ARG A 97 -24.09 -6.06 -12.24
C ARG A 97 -22.69 -6.16 -12.84
N ASP A 98 -22.16 -7.38 -12.98
CA ASP A 98 -20.90 -7.57 -13.70
C ASP A 98 -21.06 -7.26 -15.19
N GLY A 99 -20.07 -6.57 -15.74
CA GLY A 99 -19.98 -6.26 -17.15
C GLY A 99 -19.54 -7.46 -17.97
N THR A 100 -20.00 -7.50 -19.23
CA THR A 100 -19.64 -8.52 -20.21
C THR A 100 -19.06 -7.87 -21.47
N GLY A 101 -18.42 -8.67 -22.33
CA GLY A 101 -17.79 -8.18 -23.57
C GLY A 101 -16.73 -7.12 -23.30
N ALA A 102 -16.86 -5.94 -23.91
CA ALA A 102 -15.94 -4.81 -23.71
C ALA A 102 -15.88 -4.28 -22.26
N ASN A 103 -16.84 -4.66 -21.41
CA ASN A 103 -16.86 -4.32 -19.98
C ASN A 103 -16.54 -5.53 -19.08
N ALA A 104 -15.98 -6.63 -19.62
CA ALA A 104 -15.56 -7.76 -18.79
C ALA A 104 -14.58 -7.31 -17.69
N GLY A 105 -14.80 -7.78 -16.46
CA GLY A 105 -14.02 -7.37 -15.28
C GLY A 105 -14.38 -5.98 -14.73
N LYS A 106 -15.42 -5.32 -15.26
CA LYS A 106 -15.97 -4.05 -14.75
C LYS A 106 -17.34 -4.28 -14.14
N ILE A 107 -17.81 -3.35 -13.32
CA ILE A 107 -19.14 -3.34 -12.73
C ILE A 107 -19.96 -2.26 -13.43
N ILE A 108 -21.21 -2.58 -13.79
CA ILE A 108 -22.16 -1.66 -14.38
C ILE A 108 -23.18 -1.29 -13.31
N LEU A 109 -23.21 0.00 -12.97
CA LEU A 109 -24.27 0.61 -12.17
C LEU A 109 -25.30 1.21 -13.11
N THR A 110 -26.56 0.84 -12.93
CA THR A 110 -27.70 1.48 -13.61
C THR A 110 -28.58 2.10 -12.54
N SER A 111 -28.62 3.44 -12.48
CA SER A 111 -29.41 4.18 -11.51
C SER A 111 -30.48 5.02 -12.20
N THR A 112 -31.74 4.83 -11.81
CA THR A 112 -32.88 5.59 -12.30
C THR A 112 -33.40 6.49 -11.18
N GLY A 113 -33.30 7.80 -11.37
CA GLY A 113 -33.89 8.79 -10.47
C GLY A 113 -35.25 9.23 -10.98
N THR A 114 -36.22 9.36 -10.07
CA THR A 114 -37.62 9.72 -10.37
C THR A 114 -38.04 10.92 -9.52
N ALA A 115 -38.27 12.05 -10.18
CA ALA A 115 -38.80 13.26 -9.55
C ALA A 115 -40.30 13.38 -9.86
N ALA A 116 -41.11 13.59 -8.82
CA ALA A 116 -42.55 13.76 -8.95
C ALA A 116 -43.02 15.05 -8.29
N GLU A 117 -43.86 15.82 -9.00
CA GLU A 117 -44.47 17.04 -8.49
C GLU A 117 -45.83 17.27 -9.15
N SER A 118 -46.84 17.64 -8.36
CA SER A 118 -48.18 17.99 -8.84
C SER A 118 -48.81 16.99 -9.83
N GLY A 119 -48.70 15.68 -9.52
CA GLY A 119 -49.26 14.59 -10.33
C GLY A 119 -48.48 14.26 -11.61
N ARG A 120 -47.31 14.87 -11.83
CA ARG A 120 -46.40 14.54 -12.93
C ARG A 120 -45.14 13.89 -12.38
N SER A 121 -44.60 12.91 -13.13
CA SER A 121 -43.37 12.21 -12.79
C SER A 121 -42.44 12.20 -13.99
N ILE A 122 -41.15 12.44 -13.76
CA ILE A 122 -40.09 12.29 -14.76
C ILE A 122 -39.02 11.40 -14.16
N SER A 123 -38.58 10.42 -14.94
CA SER A 123 -37.44 9.57 -14.60
C SER A 123 -36.28 9.81 -15.56
N ARG A 124 -35.06 9.74 -15.04
CA ARG A 124 -33.81 9.77 -15.81
C ARG A 124 -32.92 8.63 -15.35
N THR A 125 -32.22 7.99 -16.28
CA THR A 125 -31.36 6.84 -15.97
C THR A 125 -29.91 7.15 -16.32
N LEU A 126 -29.03 6.89 -15.36
CA LEU A 126 -27.59 6.92 -15.53
C LEU A 126 -27.04 5.51 -15.56
N ARG A 127 -26.17 5.25 -16.53
CA ARG A 127 -25.33 4.06 -16.57
C ARG A 127 -23.90 4.47 -16.29
N VAL A 128 -23.32 3.95 -15.21
CA VAL A 128 -21.93 4.17 -14.80
C VAL A 128 -21.19 2.85 -14.89
N VAL A 129 -20.09 2.82 -15.64
CA VAL A 129 -19.16 1.68 -15.67
C VAL A 129 -18.00 2.00 -14.75
N ILE A 130 -17.77 1.12 -13.78
CA ILE A 130 -16.68 1.26 -12.83
C ILE A 130 -15.76 0.04 -12.90
N LYS A 131 -14.47 0.27 -12.72
CA LYS A 131 -13.50 -0.78 -12.45
C LYS A 131 -13.18 -0.76 -10.96
N LEU A 132 -13.28 -1.92 -10.32
CA LEU A 132 -12.91 -2.09 -8.92
C LEU A 132 -11.52 -2.74 -8.89
N ASP A 133 -10.53 -1.95 -8.52
CA ASP A 133 -9.16 -2.42 -8.32
C ASP A 133 -9.01 -2.76 -6.83
N ARG A 134 -8.84 -4.04 -6.48
CA ARG A 134 -8.47 -4.45 -5.13
C ARG A 134 -6.97 -4.67 -5.07
N GLU A 135 -6.35 -4.13 -4.04
CA GLU A 135 -4.92 -4.29 -3.80
C GLU A 135 -4.70 -4.72 -2.36
N ASN A 136 -3.94 -5.80 -2.17
CA ASN A 136 -3.43 -6.14 -0.85
C ASN A 136 -2.12 -5.36 -0.63
N VAL A 137 -2.13 -4.43 0.32
CA VAL A 137 -0.99 -3.58 0.69
C VAL A 137 -0.26 -4.08 1.94
N ASN A 138 -0.45 -5.36 2.29
CA ASN A 138 0.33 -6.05 3.32
C ASN A 138 1.84 -5.82 3.12
N VAL A 139 2.57 -5.64 4.23
CA VAL A 139 4.02 -5.36 4.23
C VAL A 139 4.83 -6.42 3.49
N TRP A 140 4.37 -7.67 3.51
CA TRP A 140 4.96 -8.83 2.82
C TRP A 140 4.62 -8.89 1.33
N ASN A 141 3.75 -7.99 0.83
CA ASN A 141 3.49 -7.81 -0.61
C ASN A 141 4.43 -6.78 -1.24
N ASN A 142 5.70 -6.74 -0.80
CA ASN A 142 6.70 -5.81 -1.29
C ASN A 142 8.02 -6.52 -1.52
N VAL A 143 8.90 -5.97 -2.36
CA VAL A 143 10.32 -6.39 -2.32
C VAL A 143 10.98 -5.79 -1.07
N VAL A 144 10.62 -4.55 -0.74
CA VAL A 144 11.09 -3.81 0.43
C VAL A 144 9.95 -3.02 1.04
N PHE A 145 9.83 -3.14 2.37
CA PHE A 145 8.98 -2.32 3.21
C PHE A 145 9.82 -1.59 4.26
N GLY A 146 9.90 -0.26 4.16
CA GLY A 146 10.63 0.62 5.07
C GLY A 146 9.71 1.30 6.06
N GLY A 147 10.03 1.16 7.34
CA GLY A 147 9.34 1.80 8.45
C GLY A 147 9.80 3.25 8.67
N VAL A 148 10.36 3.51 9.85
CA VAL A 148 10.64 4.84 10.36
C VAL A 148 11.82 5.55 9.67
N GLY A 149 12.77 4.79 9.14
CA GLY A 149 14.06 5.30 8.64
C GLY A 149 15.05 5.62 9.75
N GLN A 150 16.13 6.31 9.42
CA GLN A 150 17.06 6.96 10.34
C GLN A 150 17.13 8.44 9.96
N SER A 151 17.41 9.35 10.89
CA SER A 151 17.50 10.81 10.66
C SER A 151 18.07 11.16 9.27
N GLY A 152 17.18 11.57 8.37
CA GLY A 152 17.49 12.02 7.01
C GLY A 152 17.50 10.95 5.91
N ARG A 153 17.41 9.64 6.22
CA ARG A 153 17.48 8.52 5.24
C ARG A 153 16.65 7.28 5.61
N ALA A 154 15.84 6.71 4.70
CA ALA A 154 15.20 5.39 4.91
C ALA A 154 15.89 4.21 4.20
N ILE A 155 16.47 4.45 3.00
CA ILE A 155 17.33 3.48 2.30
C ILE A 155 18.63 4.16 1.88
N ALA A 156 19.77 3.57 2.24
CA ALA A 156 21.08 4.02 1.80
C ALA A 156 21.73 3.04 0.83
N GLY A 157 22.02 3.52 -0.39
CA GLY A 157 22.92 2.91 -1.37
C GLY A 157 22.27 2.31 -2.62
N ASN A 158 23.11 1.82 -3.54
CA ASN A 158 22.72 1.39 -4.90
C ASN A 158 22.18 -0.06 -4.88
N VAL A 159 20.98 -0.26 -5.43
CA VAL A 159 20.21 -1.51 -5.39
C VAL A 159 19.32 -1.66 -6.63
N VAL A 160 19.07 -2.91 -7.03
CA VAL A 160 18.07 -3.25 -8.06
C VAL A 160 16.86 -3.88 -7.38
N PHE A 161 15.71 -3.20 -7.47
CA PHE A 161 14.43 -3.68 -6.97
C PHE A 161 13.56 -4.14 -8.13
N ARG A 162 12.99 -5.34 -8.02
CA ARG A 162 11.93 -5.84 -8.91
C ARG A 162 10.69 -6.12 -8.08
N GLY A 163 9.69 -5.24 -8.13
CA GLY A 163 8.46 -5.33 -7.33
C GLY A 163 8.09 -4.04 -6.61
N ASN A 164 7.11 -4.15 -5.70
CA ASN A 164 6.62 -3.03 -4.91
C ASN A 164 7.66 -2.57 -3.90
N VAL A 165 7.90 -1.26 -3.84
CA VAL A 165 8.71 -0.62 -2.81
C VAL A 165 7.79 0.31 -2.03
N HIS A 166 7.71 0.13 -0.71
CA HIS A 166 6.85 0.92 0.16
C HIS A 166 7.67 1.46 1.33
N LEU A 167 7.83 2.79 1.39
CA LEU A 167 8.58 3.49 2.43
C LEU A 167 7.64 4.43 3.17
N LEU A 168 7.58 4.30 4.49
CA LEU A 168 6.78 5.17 5.33
C LEU A 168 7.54 6.45 5.65
N GLY A 169 8.66 6.34 6.39
CA GLY A 169 9.36 7.52 6.92
C GLY A 169 8.54 8.27 7.96
N ASP A 170 7.61 7.60 8.65
CA ASP A 170 6.69 8.20 9.64
C ASP A 170 7.41 8.71 10.91
N GLY A 171 8.70 8.39 11.08
CA GLY A 171 9.42 8.62 12.32
C GLY A 171 8.95 7.70 13.44
N GLU A 172 9.56 7.85 14.61
CA GLU A 172 9.29 7.00 15.76
C GLU A 172 8.07 7.51 16.56
N PRO A 173 7.18 6.58 16.98
CA PRO A 173 6.02 6.94 17.80
C PRO A 173 6.48 7.37 19.19
N PHE A 174 5.75 8.30 19.77
CA PHE A 174 6.00 8.82 21.11
C PHE A 174 4.69 9.02 21.87
N THR A 175 4.79 9.08 23.19
CA THR A 175 3.67 9.41 24.08
C THR A 175 3.68 10.91 24.31
N ASP A 176 2.73 11.58 23.68
CA ASP A 176 2.45 13.00 23.86
C ASP A 176 1.81 13.23 25.25
N LEU A 177 2.60 13.74 26.20
CA LEU A 177 2.22 13.96 27.59
C LEU A 177 1.53 15.31 27.80
N ASP A 178 1.81 16.30 26.97
CA ASP A 178 1.31 17.67 27.10
C ASP A 178 0.19 18.04 26.10
N GLY A 179 0.01 17.21 25.06
CA GLY A 179 -1.04 17.30 24.05
C GLY A 179 -0.70 18.21 22.87
N ASP A 180 0.57 18.57 22.66
CA ASP A 180 1.00 19.50 21.61
C ASP A 180 1.28 18.83 20.25
N THR A 181 1.22 17.49 20.19
CA THR A 181 1.48 16.62 19.03
C THR A 181 2.92 16.62 18.51
N ARG A 182 3.87 17.09 19.31
CA ARG A 182 5.31 17.09 19.05
C ARG A 182 6.01 16.33 20.15
N TRP A 183 7.19 15.81 19.81
CA TRP A 183 7.99 15.10 20.80
C TRP A 183 8.89 16.08 21.51
N ASP A 184 8.86 16.09 22.84
CA ASP A 184 9.76 16.89 23.66
C ASP A 184 10.93 16.09 24.21
N SER A 185 12.14 16.60 23.94
CA SER A 185 13.38 15.98 24.40
C SER A 185 13.58 16.02 25.91
N GLY A 186 12.71 16.75 26.62
CA GLY A 186 12.89 17.16 28.00
C GLY A 186 14.04 18.15 28.16
N GLU A 187 14.12 18.72 29.35
CA GLU A 187 15.15 19.70 29.67
C GLU A 187 16.45 19.02 30.13
N PRO A 188 17.62 19.61 29.82
CA PRO A 188 18.89 19.10 30.35
C PRO A 188 18.94 19.24 31.88
N PHE A 189 19.23 18.16 32.60
CA PHE A 189 19.45 18.19 34.06
C PHE A 189 20.80 17.59 34.45
N THR A 190 21.27 17.96 35.65
CA THR A 190 22.47 17.39 36.26
C THR A 190 22.06 16.21 37.13
N ASP A 191 22.19 15.01 36.57
CA ASP A 191 21.98 13.75 37.29
C ASP A 191 23.07 13.56 38.37
N GLN A 192 22.73 13.91 39.62
CA GLN A 192 23.67 13.88 40.74
C GLN A 192 23.85 12.47 41.31
N ASN A 193 22.89 11.57 41.08
CA ASN A 193 22.89 10.25 41.67
C ASN A 193 23.16 9.12 40.65
N GLY A 194 23.23 9.43 39.36
CA GLY A 194 23.60 8.55 38.27
C GLY A 194 22.48 7.60 37.81
N ASN A 195 21.21 7.91 38.09
CA ASN A 195 20.08 7.03 37.75
C ASN A 195 19.45 7.33 36.38
N GLY A 196 19.85 8.42 35.70
CA GLY A 196 19.36 8.82 34.40
C GLY A 196 17.94 9.41 34.37
N VAL A 197 17.35 9.76 35.52
CA VAL A 197 16.04 10.43 35.61
C VAL A 197 16.14 11.68 36.48
N TYR A 198 15.35 12.71 36.18
CA TYR A 198 15.31 13.91 37.00
C TYR A 198 14.74 13.59 38.39
N ASP A 199 15.52 13.86 39.42
CA ASP A 199 15.06 13.82 40.81
C ASP A 199 14.78 15.23 41.35
N LEU A 200 13.78 15.31 42.23
CA LEU A 200 13.40 16.58 42.84
C LEU A 200 14.58 17.20 43.60
N GLY A 201 15.05 18.35 43.12
CA GLY A 201 16.19 19.08 43.67
C GLY A 201 17.45 19.03 42.81
N GLU A 202 17.45 18.27 41.71
CA GLU A 202 18.52 18.32 40.73
C GLU A 202 18.49 19.64 39.93
N PRO A 203 19.66 20.26 39.65
CA PRO A 203 19.73 21.42 38.78
C PRO A 203 19.32 21.04 37.34
N TYR A 204 18.45 21.82 36.73
CA TYR A 204 18.06 21.68 35.32
C TYR A 204 18.16 23.01 34.57
N THR A 205 18.15 22.93 33.24
CA THR A 205 18.15 24.08 32.34
C THR A 205 16.73 24.33 31.84
N ASP A 206 16.05 25.25 32.52
CA ASP A 206 14.75 25.80 32.14
C ASP A 206 14.87 26.53 30.79
N THR A 207 14.53 25.83 29.70
CA THR A 207 14.77 26.22 28.32
C THR A 207 13.63 27.10 27.79
N ASP A 208 12.42 26.92 28.31
CA ASP A 208 11.23 27.67 27.90
C ASP A 208 10.84 28.80 28.90
N ALA A 209 11.52 28.85 30.04
CA ALA A 209 11.38 29.83 31.13
C ALA A 209 10.04 29.75 31.88
N ASP A 210 9.43 28.56 31.97
CA ASP A 210 8.17 28.35 32.66
C ASP A 210 8.34 28.14 34.20
N GLY A 211 9.57 27.88 34.65
CA GLY A 211 9.91 27.66 36.05
C GLY A 211 9.67 26.24 36.57
N HIS A 212 9.42 25.28 35.68
CA HIS A 212 9.24 23.86 35.95
C HIS A 212 10.22 23.02 35.13
N TYR A 213 10.42 21.76 35.51
CA TYR A 213 11.25 20.83 34.73
C TYR A 213 10.33 20.06 33.79
N ASP A 214 10.57 20.15 32.49
CA ASP A 214 9.88 19.31 31.51
C ASP A 214 10.57 17.98 31.33
N SER A 215 9.85 16.91 31.69
CA SER A 215 10.34 15.55 31.51
C SER A 215 10.36 15.18 30.03
N ARG A 216 11.43 14.47 29.63
CA ARG A 216 11.52 13.86 28.30
C ARG A 216 10.33 12.93 28.05
N GLU A 217 9.70 13.08 26.89
CA GLU A 217 8.59 12.21 26.52
C GLU A 217 9.07 10.80 26.10
N PRO A 218 8.39 9.74 26.56
CA PRO A 218 8.69 8.38 26.15
C PRO A 218 8.46 8.19 24.65
N TYR A 219 9.39 7.51 23.97
CA TYR A 219 9.26 7.11 22.58
C TYR A 219 9.79 5.69 22.39
N ASP A 220 9.33 5.04 21.34
CA ASP A 220 9.85 3.74 20.94
C ASP A 220 11.06 3.94 20.02
N ASP A 221 12.26 3.57 20.48
CA ASP A 221 13.46 3.51 19.64
C ASP A 221 13.40 2.25 18.74
N VAL A 222 12.56 2.36 17.72
CA VAL A 222 12.23 1.30 16.77
C VAL A 222 13.47 0.95 15.93
N ASN A 223 14.33 1.93 15.62
CA ASN A 223 15.53 1.69 14.81
C ASN A 223 16.81 1.40 15.63
N GLY A 224 16.77 1.54 16.94
CA GLY A 224 17.83 1.16 17.89
C GLY A 224 19.04 2.10 17.88
N ASN A 225 18.87 3.36 17.49
CA ASN A 225 19.96 4.34 17.39
C ASN A 225 20.17 5.17 18.67
N GLY A 226 19.29 5.04 19.65
CA GLY A 226 19.36 5.75 20.94
C GLY A 226 18.81 7.18 20.92
N THR A 227 18.21 7.63 19.83
CA THR A 227 17.64 8.98 19.65
C THR A 227 16.27 8.89 18.97
N ARG A 228 15.35 9.82 19.28
CA ARG A 228 14.02 9.84 18.65
C ARG A 228 14.13 10.42 17.25
N ASP A 229 13.72 9.66 16.24
CA ASP A 229 13.68 10.15 14.86
C ASP A 229 12.31 10.78 14.53
N PRO A 230 12.26 12.06 14.08
CA PRO A 230 11.04 12.63 13.53
C PRO A 230 10.69 12.01 12.18
N ALA A 231 9.46 12.22 11.71
CA ALA A 231 9.06 11.87 10.36
C ALA A 231 9.99 12.54 9.33
N LEU A 232 10.33 11.81 8.26
CA LEU A 232 11.12 12.36 7.17
C LEU A 232 10.39 13.55 6.54
N THR A 233 11.14 14.59 6.21
CA THR A 233 10.63 15.82 5.62
C THR A 233 10.97 15.89 4.13
N VAL A 234 10.50 16.95 3.46
CA VAL A 234 10.87 17.24 2.07
C VAL A 234 12.36 17.47 1.85
N THR A 235 13.17 17.67 2.89
CA THR A 235 14.64 17.76 2.75
C THR A 235 15.34 16.43 2.99
N ASP A 236 14.63 15.48 3.59
CA ASP A 236 15.15 14.17 3.92
C ASP A 236 14.95 13.20 2.75
N LEU A 237 15.76 12.14 2.71
CA LEU A 237 15.76 11.18 1.63
C LEU A 237 15.04 9.90 2.07
N ALA A 238 13.90 9.59 1.46
CA ALA A 238 13.35 8.25 1.60
C ALA A 238 14.24 7.20 0.93
N SER A 239 14.78 7.51 -0.24
CA SER A 239 15.64 6.58 -0.99
C SER A 239 16.61 7.32 -1.90
N GLU A 240 17.81 6.76 -2.00
CA GLU A 240 18.85 7.20 -2.92
C GLU A 240 19.07 6.16 -4.03
N ILE A 241 18.44 6.37 -5.18
CA ILE A 241 18.54 5.50 -6.36
C ILE A 241 19.59 6.10 -7.30
N THR A 242 20.82 5.60 -7.21
CA THR A 242 21.97 6.22 -7.90
C THR A 242 22.81 5.20 -8.66
N GLY A 243 23.65 5.69 -9.58
CA GLY A 243 24.50 4.84 -10.40
C GLY A 243 23.68 3.97 -11.33
N THR A 244 23.79 2.65 -11.17
CA THR A 244 23.09 1.62 -11.96
C THR A 244 21.85 1.06 -11.26
N ALA A 245 21.42 1.65 -10.14
CA ALA A 245 20.23 1.25 -9.40
C ALA A 245 18.98 1.32 -10.29
N SER A 246 18.05 0.39 -10.13
CA SER A 246 16.75 0.50 -10.81
C SER A 246 15.63 -0.14 -10.03
N THR A 247 14.43 0.40 -10.15
CA THR A 247 13.19 -0.28 -9.71
C THR A 247 12.41 -0.71 -10.95
N GLY A 248 11.94 -1.96 -11.01
CA GLY A 248 11.27 -2.52 -12.19
C GLY A 248 10.06 -3.39 -11.87
N ASN A 249 9.28 -3.69 -12.91
CA ASN A 249 7.96 -4.34 -12.80
C ASN A 249 7.93 -5.79 -13.33
N ASN A 250 9.10 -6.42 -13.43
CA ASN A 250 9.25 -7.78 -13.93
C ASN A 250 10.52 -8.42 -13.35
N TYR A 251 10.79 -9.68 -13.69
CA TYR A 251 11.96 -10.42 -13.20
C TYR A 251 13.23 -10.24 -14.06
N GLU A 252 13.37 -9.13 -14.78
CA GLU A 252 14.60 -8.83 -15.52
C GLU A 252 15.82 -8.88 -14.59
N GLY A 253 16.83 -9.67 -14.99
CA GLY A 253 18.07 -9.90 -14.25
C GLY A 253 18.03 -11.12 -13.32
N MET A 254 16.88 -11.76 -13.11
CA MET A 254 16.76 -12.95 -12.27
C MET A 254 17.45 -14.14 -12.94
N SER A 255 18.26 -14.89 -12.19
CA SER A 255 18.89 -16.11 -12.70
C SER A 255 17.84 -17.20 -12.96
N ALA A 256 18.13 -18.11 -13.90
CA ALA A 256 17.25 -19.26 -14.16
C ALA A 256 17.03 -20.11 -12.91
N GLU A 257 18.07 -20.29 -12.09
CA GLU A 257 18.00 -21.02 -10.81
C GLU A 257 16.94 -20.42 -9.87
N VAL A 258 16.95 -19.10 -9.65
CA VAL A 258 15.93 -18.46 -8.80
C VAL A 258 14.57 -18.45 -9.49
N ARG A 259 14.56 -18.29 -10.82
CA ARG A 259 13.33 -18.23 -11.62
C ARG A 259 12.52 -19.52 -11.58
N ASP A 260 13.20 -20.67 -11.50
CA ASP A 260 12.59 -22.00 -11.41
C ASP A 260 12.00 -22.29 -10.02
N LEU A 261 12.51 -21.62 -8.98
CA LEU A 261 12.05 -21.80 -7.60
C LEU A 261 10.83 -20.94 -7.25
N VAL A 262 10.58 -19.85 -7.98
CA VAL A 262 9.49 -18.90 -7.68
C VAL A 262 8.34 -18.99 -8.70
N PRO A 263 7.09 -18.72 -8.28
CA PRO A 263 5.95 -18.69 -9.17
C PRO A 263 6.16 -17.78 -10.39
N PRO A 264 5.62 -18.15 -11.58
CA PRO A 264 5.66 -17.29 -12.74
C PRO A 264 4.84 -16.02 -12.53
N LEU A 265 5.28 -14.94 -13.17
CA LEU A 265 4.56 -13.66 -13.15
C LEU A 265 3.16 -13.83 -13.77
N PRO A 266 2.12 -13.24 -13.16
CA PRO A 266 0.81 -13.11 -13.78
C PRO A 266 0.90 -12.41 -15.14
N LEU A 267 0.00 -12.81 -16.05
CA LEU A 267 -0.20 -12.13 -17.32
C LEU A 267 -1.28 -11.06 -17.16
N VAL A 268 -0.97 -9.83 -17.55
CA VAL A 268 -1.87 -8.68 -17.48
C VAL A 268 -1.99 -8.01 -18.86
N PRO A 269 -3.17 -7.50 -19.23
CA PRO A 269 -3.31 -6.68 -20.43
C PRO A 269 -2.68 -5.30 -20.21
N TYR A 270 -1.84 -4.86 -21.13
CA TYR A 270 -1.20 -3.54 -21.13
C TYR A 270 -0.88 -3.10 -22.56
N ASN A 271 -1.27 -1.87 -22.94
CA ASN A 271 -1.04 -1.28 -24.28
C ASN A 271 -1.25 -2.26 -25.46
N ASP A 272 -2.42 -2.91 -25.49
CA ASP A 272 -2.83 -3.90 -26.50
C ASP A 272 -2.04 -5.23 -26.53
N GLU A 273 -1.14 -5.44 -25.55
CA GLU A 273 -0.38 -6.67 -25.35
C GLU A 273 -0.81 -7.40 -24.07
N THR A 274 -0.48 -8.70 -23.99
CA THR A 274 -0.58 -9.47 -22.75
C THR A 274 0.82 -9.73 -22.23
N VAL A 275 1.18 -9.06 -21.15
CA VAL A 275 2.56 -8.98 -20.64
C VAL A 275 2.68 -9.60 -19.25
N GLN A 276 3.87 -10.09 -18.91
CA GLN A 276 4.20 -10.52 -17.56
C GLN A 276 4.47 -9.30 -16.67
N SER A 277 3.84 -9.24 -15.49
CA SER A 277 3.99 -8.10 -14.59
C SER A 277 3.95 -8.49 -13.12
N LEU A 278 4.73 -7.78 -12.30
CA LEU A 278 4.65 -7.79 -10.84
C LEU A 278 3.55 -6.86 -10.29
N SER A 279 2.91 -6.06 -11.16
CA SER A 279 2.09 -4.92 -10.77
C SER A 279 2.78 -3.98 -9.77
N ALA A 280 4.08 -3.79 -9.99
CA ALA A 280 5.03 -3.09 -9.15
C ALA A 280 4.70 -1.61 -9.01
N LYS A 281 4.77 -1.14 -7.77
CA LYS A 281 4.47 0.23 -7.37
C LYS A 281 5.55 0.79 -6.46
N LEU A 282 5.84 2.09 -6.59
CA LEU A 282 6.67 2.80 -5.62
C LEU A 282 5.77 3.69 -4.77
N ARG A 283 5.78 3.49 -3.46
CA ARG A 283 5.07 4.33 -2.49
C ARG A 283 6.04 4.87 -1.47
N VAL A 284 6.02 6.19 -1.30
CA VAL A 284 6.82 6.90 -0.31
C VAL A 284 5.93 7.91 0.38
N LYS A 285 5.64 7.69 1.67
CA LYS A 285 4.77 8.54 2.47
C LYS A 285 5.48 9.81 2.90
N HIS A 286 6.70 9.69 3.40
CA HIS A 286 7.58 10.78 3.84
C HIS A 286 9.01 10.62 3.29
N GLY A 287 9.66 11.73 2.95
CA GLY A 287 10.98 11.80 2.35
C GLY A 287 10.98 11.84 0.82
N ARG A 288 11.99 12.48 0.23
CA ARG A 288 12.21 12.53 -1.22
C ARG A 288 12.85 11.26 -1.77
N VAL A 289 12.59 10.98 -3.04
CA VAL A 289 13.34 9.95 -3.78
C VAL A 289 14.34 10.62 -4.71
N ASN A 290 15.63 10.40 -4.46
CA ASN A 290 16.70 10.87 -5.33
C ASN A 290 16.93 9.86 -6.47
N VAL A 291 16.92 10.34 -7.71
CA VAL A 291 17.29 9.57 -8.90
C VAL A 291 18.43 10.29 -9.61
N SER A 292 19.60 9.65 -9.69
CA SER A 292 20.81 10.23 -10.32
C SER A 292 21.59 9.24 -11.16
N GLY A 293 22.47 9.74 -12.03
CA GLY A 293 23.29 8.90 -12.91
C GLY A 293 22.43 8.25 -14.00
N THR A 294 22.54 6.92 -14.12
CA THR A 294 21.74 6.10 -15.05
C THR A 294 20.57 5.40 -14.38
N ALA A 295 20.29 5.72 -13.11
CA ALA A 295 19.24 5.07 -12.35
C ALA A 295 17.84 5.37 -12.89
N THR A 296 16.92 4.43 -12.71
CA THR A 296 15.53 4.54 -13.19
C THR A 296 14.52 3.98 -12.20
N VAL A 297 13.29 4.50 -12.26
CA VAL A 297 12.10 3.90 -11.64
C VAL A 297 11.14 3.54 -12.75
N GLY A 298 10.97 2.25 -13.01
CA GLY A 298 10.43 1.73 -14.26
C GLY A 298 11.40 1.92 -15.43
N PHE A 299 10.98 1.43 -16.59
CA PHE A 299 11.68 1.64 -17.86
C PHE A 299 10.70 2.18 -18.91
N PRO A 300 11.19 2.85 -19.98
CA PRO A 300 10.35 3.24 -21.10
C PRO A 300 9.58 2.03 -21.62
N ASP A 301 8.31 2.24 -21.95
CA ASP A 301 7.50 1.22 -22.62
C ASP A 301 8.14 0.86 -23.97
N LEU A 302 8.43 -0.42 -24.16
CA LEU A 302 9.01 -0.97 -25.38
C LEU A 302 8.09 -2.07 -25.89
N PRO A 303 7.12 -1.75 -26.76
CA PRO A 303 6.18 -2.74 -27.29
C PRO A 303 6.90 -3.89 -27.98
N GLY A 304 6.47 -5.12 -27.68
CA GLY A 304 7.09 -6.34 -28.17
C GLY A 304 8.31 -6.80 -27.37
N GLY A 305 8.66 -8.08 -27.49
CA GLY A 305 9.71 -8.71 -26.70
C GLY A 305 9.53 -10.21 -26.58
N SER A 306 10.51 -10.90 -26.02
CA SER A 306 10.41 -12.32 -25.69
C SER A 306 11.23 -12.63 -24.43
N PRO A 307 10.57 -12.88 -23.27
CA PRO A 307 9.12 -12.82 -23.05
C PRO A 307 8.56 -11.39 -23.13
N LEU A 308 7.26 -11.26 -23.37
CA LEU A 308 6.54 -9.99 -23.21
C LEU A 308 6.42 -9.67 -21.72
N VAL A 309 6.98 -8.54 -21.31
CA VAL A 309 7.01 -8.08 -19.91
C VAL A 309 6.49 -6.65 -19.82
N LYS A 310 6.09 -6.21 -18.63
CA LYS A 310 5.76 -4.81 -18.39
C LYS A 310 7.00 -4.07 -17.89
N GLU A 311 7.40 -3.02 -18.61
CA GLU A 311 8.57 -2.18 -18.30
C GLU A 311 8.23 -1.06 -17.31
N THR A 312 7.09 -0.41 -17.50
CA THR A 312 6.64 0.71 -16.68
C THR A 312 6.14 0.24 -15.32
N MET A 313 6.30 1.09 -14.31
CA MET A 313 5.66 0.88 -13.01
C MET A 313 4.14 1.08 -13.12
N ASP A 314 3.34 0.23 -12.47
CA ASP A 314 1.87 0.39 -12.41
C ASP A 314 1.45 1.68 -11.71
N GLY A 315 2.32 2.24 -10.87
CA GLY A 315 2.11 3.53 -10.26
C GLY A 315 3.25 3.94 -9.36
N VAL A 316 3.47 5.25 -9.25
CA VAL A 316 4.33 5.85 -8.23
C VAL A 316 3.55 6.88 -7.43
N TRP A 317 3.78 6.91 -6.11
CA TRP A 317 3.17 7.85 -5.18
C TRP A 317 4.25 8.34 -4.20
N VAL A 318 4.78 9.54 -4.41
CA VAL A 318 5.89 10.10 -3.63
C VAL A 318 5.48 11.48 -3.13
N THR A 319 5.14 11.59 -1.84
CA THR A 319 4.57 12.82 -1.26
C THR A 319 5.49 14.02 -1.39
N ASP A 320 6.77 13.83 -1.09
CA ASP A 320 7.75 14.91 -0.99
C ASP A 320 8.52 15.17 -2.29
N GLY A 321 8.19 14.39 -3.33
CA GLY A 321 8.70 14.54 -4.68
C GLY A 321 10.08 13.93 -4.92
N TRP A 322 10.70 14.38 -6.01
CA TRP A 322 11.91 13.79 -6.58
C TRP A 322 13.10 14.74 -6.44
N GLY A 323 14.29 14.17 -6.29
CA GLY A 323 15.56 14.89 -6.33
C GLY A 323 16.62 14.13 -7.13
N GLY A 324 17.88 14.56 -7.03
CA GLY A 324 18.97 14.02 -7.84
C GLY A 324 19.02 14.59 -9.26
N ASN A 325 20.10 14.27 -9.98
CA ASN A 325 20.38 14.89 -11.28
C ASN A 325 19.39 14.49 -12.38
N GLN A 326 18.74 13.33 -12.26
CA GLN A 326 17.70 12.89 -13.18
C GLN A 326 16.30 13.20 -12.63
N GLY A 327 16.10 13.01 -11.32
CA GLY A 327 14.82 13.21 -10.66
C GLY A 327 13.67 12.50 -11.38
N ALA A 328 12.55 13.21 -11.56
CA ALA A 328 11.35 12.68 -12.19
C ALA A 328 11.50 12.33 -13.68
N ASN A 329 12.58 12.76 -14.35
CA ASN A 329 12.77 12.49 -15.78
C ASN A 329 13.08 11.02 -16.08
N ASN A 330 13.65 10.30 -15.11
CA ASN A 330 13.93 8.86 -15.21
C ASN A 330 12.91 8.00 -14.46
N VAL A 331 11.67 8.48 -14.39
CA VAL A 331 10.55 7.77 -13.76
C VAL A 331 9.49 7.47 -14.82
N TYR A 332 9.25 6.19 -15.07
CA TYR A 332 8.34 5.68 -16.08
C TYR A 332 7.21 4.93 -15.37
N SER A 333 6.04 5.57 -15.28
CA SER A 333 4.89 5.03 -14.56
C SER A 333 3.56 5.45 -15.17
N ASP A 334 2.59 4.53 -15.09
CA ASP A 334 1.26 4.66 -15.68
C ASP A 334 0.43 5.83 -15.09
N ASN A 335 0.76 6.28 -13.87
CA ASN A 335 0.08 7.39 -13.19
C ASN A 335 0.87 8.72 -13.22
N GLY A 336 1.96 8.78 -14.00
CA GLY A 336 2.89 9.90 -14.03
C GLY A 336 3.78 9.95 -12.78
N THR A 337 4.25 11.13 -12.38
CA THR A 337 5.27 11.28 -11.32
C THR A 337 4.85 12.20 -10.17
N ARG A 338 3.61 12.72 -10.22
CA ARG A 338 3.14 13.79 -9.32
C ARG A 338 2.13 13.32 -8.27
N GLN A 339 1.79 12.03 -8.25
CA GLN A 339 0.84 11.51 -7.28
C GLN A 339 1.48 11.45 -5.89
N LYS A 340 0.70 11.82 -4.87
CA LYS A 340 1.11 11.73 -3.46
C LYS A 340 0.69 10.41 -2.85
N TYR A 341 1.31 10.03 -1.73
CA TYR A 341 0.95 8.81 -1.01
C TYR A 341 -0.57 8.66 -0.82
N ASN A 342 -1.08 7.47 -1.13
CA ASN A 342 -2.52 7.27 -1.37
C ASN A 342 -3.20 6.34 -0.36
N LEU A 343 -2.53 5.94 0.71
CA LEU A 343 -3.05 4.95 1.68
C LEU A 343 -3.38 5.55 3.06
N GLY A 344 -3.14 6.85 3.27
CA GLY A 344 -3.34 7.49 4.57
C GLY A 344 -2.56 6.76 5.67
N ASP A 345 -3.23 6.41 6.77
CA ASP A 345 -2.64 5.66 7.89
C ASP A 345 -3.03 4.18 7.91
N ALA A 346 -3.55 3.66 6.80
CA ALA A 346 -3.98 2.26 6.70
C ALA A 346 -2.82 1.26 6.83
N VAL A 347 -1.58 1.70 6.62
CA VAL A 347 -0.38 0.87 6.68
C VAL A 347 0.64 1.54 7.60
N ARG A 348 1.13 0.78 8.59
CA ARG A 348 2.17 1.19 9.54
C ARG A 348 3.28 0.14 9.62
N PHE A 349 4.43 0.52 10.16
CA PHE A 349 5.50 -0.44 10.44
C PHE A 349 5.06 -1.41 11.55
N PRO A 350 5.17 -2.74 11.34
CA PRO A 350 4.81 -3.71 12.37
C PRO A 350 5.98 -3.88 13.34
N ALA A 351 5.99 -3.13 14.43
CA ALA A 351 7.04 -3.23 15.43
C ALA A 351 6.86 -4.53 16.25
N LEU A 352 7.95 -5.17 16.65
CA LEU A 352 7.90 -6.34 17.52
C LEU A 352 7.37 -6.01 18.91
N THR A 353 7.41 -4.73 19.31
CA THR A 353 6.79 -4.20 20.52
C THR A 353 5.28 -4.03 20.39
N ASP A 354 4.72 -4.07 19.17
CA ASP A 354 3.27 -3.96 18.97
C ASP A 354 2.55 -5.14 19.62
N PRO A 355 1.41 -4.91 20.28
CA PRO A 355 0.57 -5.97 20.80
C PRO A 355 -0.01 -6.81 19.66
N VAL A 356 -0.20 -8.10 19.95
CA VAL A 356 -0.68 -9.07 18.97
C VAL A 356 -1.81 -9.89 19.55
N GLU A 357 -2.88 -10.07 18.76
CA GLU A 357 -3.93 -11.05 19.06
C GLU A 357 -3.84 -12.23 18.08
N ARG A 358 -3.82 -13.45 18.63
CA ARG A 358 -3.86 -14.71 17.87
C ARG A 358 -4.80 -15.69 18.57
N ASP A 359 -5.73 -16.26 17.81
CA ASP A 359 -6.70 -17.24 18.29
C ASP A 359 -7.48 -16.79 19.55
N GLY A 360 -7.79 -15.50 19.64
CA GLY A 360 -8.49 -14.88 20.77
C GLY A 360 -7.63 -14.66 22.03
N ILE A 361 -6.31 -14.87 21.94
CA ILE A 361 -5.35 -14.59 23.01
C ILE A 361 -4.57 -13.33 22.64
N ALA A 362 -4.63 -12.33 23.52
CA ALA A 362 -3.84 -11.10 23.41
C ALA A 362 -2.47 -11.26 24.09
N TYR A 363 -1.43 -10.86 23.38
CA TYR A 363 -0.05 -10.78 23.83
C TYR A 363 0.38 -9.31 23.83
N ALA A 364 1.16 -8.90 24.83
CA ALA A 364 1.60 -7.51 24.95
C ALA A 364 2.56 -7.10 23.82
N SER A 365 3.29 -8.06 23.25
CA SER A 365 4.20 -7.86 22.12
C SER A 365 4.27 -9.10 21.22
N HIS A 366 4.87 -8.97 20.02
CA HIS A 366 5.21 -10.12 19.18
C HIS A 366 6.19 -11.06 19.90
N MET A 367 7.12 -10.50 20.71
CA MET A 367 8.09 -11.29 21.45
C MET A 367 7.42 -12.17 22.50
N ASP A 368 6.42 -11.67 23.23
CA ASP A 368 5.65 -12.46 24.20
C ASP A 368 4.86 -13.59 23.51
N TYR A 369 4.35 -13.32 22.30
CA TYR A 369 3.72 -14.35 21.47
C TYR A 369 4.72 -15.45 21.11
N TYR A 370 5.94 -15.10 20.69
CA TYR A 370 6.97 -16.08 20.37
C TYR A 370 7.41 -16.89 21.59
N GLU A 371 7.62 -16.26 22.74
CA GLU A 371 7.96 -16.97 23.99
C GLU A 371 6.91 -18.01 24.38
N ALA A 372 5.63 -17.71 24.13
CA ALA A 372 4.53 -18.61 24.47
C ALA A 372 4.35 -19.76 23.48
N GLN A 373 4.60 -19.52 22.18
CA GLN A 373 4.15 -20.41 21.09
C GLN A 373 5.27 -21.03 20.25
N ALA A 374 6.52 -20.58 20.37
CA ALA A 374 7.65 -21.10 19.60
C ALA A 374 8.41 -22.20 20.34
N LEU A 375 9.17 -22.99 19.58
CA LEU A 375 10.25 -23.81 20.14
C LEU A 375 11.38 -22.89 20.61
N VAL A 376 11.68 -22.89 21.91
CA VAL A 376 12.71 -22.02 22.49
C VAL A 376 14.08 -22.70 22.58
N ILE A 377 15.11 -22.04 22.04
CA ILE A 377 16.52 -22.38 22.18
C ILE A 377 17.16 -21.30 23.07
N ASN A 378 17.51 -21.66 24.31
CA ASN A 378 17.98 -20.73 25.37
C ASN A 378 19.45 -20.25 25.20
N SER A 379 19.97 -20.22 23.98
CA SER A 379 21.32 -19.78 23.66
C SER A 379 21.43 -19.39 22.19
N SER A 380 22.40 -18.55 21.84
CA SER A 380 22.73 -18.24 20.44
C SER A 380 22.86 -19.51 19.57
N LEU A 381 22.33 -19.43 18.35
CA LEU A 381 22.31 -20.52 17.38
C LEU A 381 23.29 -20.23 16.25
N ALA A 382 24.38 -20.99 16.18
CA ALA A 382 25.33 -20.93 15.08
C ALA A 382 25.18 -22.17 14.19
N LEU A 383 24.49 -22.03 13.06
CA LEU A 383 24.41 -23.05 12.03
C LEU A 383 25.59 -22.90 11.09
N LYS A 384 26.19 -24.02 10.68
CA LYS A 384 27.29 -24.04 9.73
C LYS A 384 27.09 -25.17 8.74
N VAL A 385 27.15 -24.87 7.45
CA VAL A 385 27.04 -25.94 6.44
C VAL A 385 28.18 -26.95 6.62
N GLY A 386 27.84 -28.24 6.57
CA GLY A 386 28.75 -29.33 6.92
C GLY A 386 28.66 -29.80 8.38
N VAL A 387 27.91 -29.11 9.24
CA VAL A 387 27.77 -29.43 10.66
C VAL A 387 26.29 -29.63 10.99
N ALA A 388 25.94 -30.84 11.41
CA ALA A 388 24.57 -31.17 11.80
C ALA A 388 24.15 -30.45 13.10
N TYR A 389 22.87 -30.11 13.20
CA TYR A 389 22.24 -29.53 14.38
C TYR A 389 20.86 -30.16 14.60
N GLY A 390 20.53 -30.48 15.85
CA GLY A 390 19.25 -31.13 16.20
C GLY A 390 19.22 -32.63 15.90
N PRO A 391 18.03 -33.24 15.77
CA PRO A 391 16.72 -32.59 15.71
C PRO A 391 16.29 -32.02 17.06
N VAL A 392 15.66 -30.86 17.04
CA VAL A 392 14.97 -30.26 18.20
C VAL A 392 13.49 -30.07 17.85
N SER A 393 12.60 -30.34 18.81
CA SER A 393 11.15 -30.15 18.65
C SER A 393 10.50 -29.98 20.02
N ASP A 394 9.40 -29.22 20.05
CA ASP A 394 8.56 -29.04 21.24
C ASP A 394 7.38 -30.03 21.29
N GLY A 395 7.22 -30.88 20.27
CA GLY A 395 6.08 -31.79 20.13
C GLY A 395 4.74 -31.13 19.81
N ARG A 396 4.70 -29.80 19.62
CA ARG A 396 3.50 -29.00 19.28
C ARG A 396 3.47 -28.58 17.81
N GLY A 397 4.40 -29.10 17.02
CA GLY A 397 4.52 -28.81 15.59
C GLY A 397 5.66 -27.85 15.26
N ASN A 398 6.40 -27.35 16.26
CA ASN A 398 7.62 -26.58 16.00
C ASN A 398 8.84 -27.52 16.02
N SER A 399 9.70 -27.42 15.01
CA SER A 399 10.90 -28.23 14.91
C SER A 399 11.99 -27.58 14.05
N LEU A 400 13.23 -27.92 14.37
CA LEU A 400 14.41 -27.56 13.58
C LEU A 400 15.38 -28.74 13.54
N TYR A 401 15.85 -29.05 12.35
CA TYR A 401 16.91 -30.00 12.11
C TYR A 401 17.79 -29.52 10.95
N VAL A 402 19.09 -29.68 11.10
CA VAL A 402 20.07 -29.44 10.04
C VAL A 402 20.94 -30.67 9.91
N ASP A 403 21.03 -31.24 8.72
CA ASP A 403 21.90 -32.38 8.49
C ASP A 403 23.34 -31.96 8.14
N ALA A 404 24.23 -32.95 8.02
CA ALA A 404 25.63 -32.69 7.68
C ALA A 404 25.85 -32.19 6.25
N THR A 405 24.83 -32.20 5.37
CA THR A 405 24.90 -31.66 4.01
C THR A 405 24.54 -30.17 3.94
N GLY A 406 23.90 -29.63 4.99
CA GLY A 406 23.30 -28.30 4.98
C GLY A 406 21.81 -28.30 4.63
N ALA A 407 21.15 -29.46 4.59
CA ALA A 407 19.71 -29.48 4.46
C ALA A 407 19.07 -29.04 5.79
N ILE A 408 18.27 -27.98 5.75
CA ILE A 408 17.46 -27.51 6.88
C ILE A 408 16.05 -28.08 6.72
N SER A 409 15.54 -28.73 7.75
CA SER A 409 14.12 -29.05 7.89
C SER A 409 13.57 -28.24 9.06
N ILE A 410 12.60 -27.37 8.76
CA ILE A 410 11.99 -26.48 9.75
C ILE A 410 10.47 -26.50 9.62
N GLN A 411 9.79 -26.55 10.75
CA GLN A 411 8.35 -26.39 10.85
C GLN A 411 8.03 -25.44 12.01
N GLY A 412 7.07 -24.56 11.82
CA GLY A 412 6.60 -23.69 12.91
C GLY A 412 7.59 -22.58 13.26
N MET A 413 7.51 -22.06 14.49
CA MET A 413 8.34 -20.97 14.98
C MET A 413 9.45 -21.50 15.89
N VAL A 414 10.66 -20.97 15.73
CA VAL A 414 11.81 -21.29 16.58
C VAL A 414 12.39 -19.98 17.10
N LEU A 415 12.27 -19.76 18.41
CA LEU A 415 12.82 -18.61 19.12
C LEU A 415 14.20 -18.95 19.67
N VAL A 416 15.17 -18.10 19.39
CA VAL A 416 16.56 -18.20 19.86
C VAL A 416 16.84 -17.03 20.80
N HIS A 417 17.14 -17.34 22.07
CA HIS A 417 17.65 -16.36 23.03
C HIS A 417 19.13 -16.10 22.76
N GLY A 418 19.41 -15.06 22.00
CA GLY A 418 20.75 -14.69 21.55
C GLY A 418 20.75 -14.41 20.07
N ASP A 419 21.90 -14.64 19.43
CA ASP A 419 22.10 -14.37 18.00
C ASP A 419 21.91 -15.63 17.16
N ILE A 420 21.48 -15.45 15.91
CA ILE A 420 21.44 -16.51 14.90
C ILE A 420 22.51 -16.22 13.85
N ASN A 421 23.38 -17.19 13.60
CA ASN A 421 24.43 -17.10 12.58
C ASN A 421 24.31 -18.26 11.59
N LEU A 422 24.05 -17.96 10.32
CA LEU A 422 24.03 -18.91 9.22
C LEU A 422 25.36 -18.84 8.47
N ASN A 423 26.27 -19.75 8.81
CA ASN A 423 27.65 -19.71 8.38
C ASN A 423 27.91 -20.65 7.19
N ARG A 424 28.80 -20.21 6.30
CA ARG A 424 29.38 -21.08 5.27
C ARG A 424 30.22 -22.21 5.87
N GLY A 425 30.37 -23.30 5.12
CA GLY A 425 31.21 -24.43 5.50
C GLY A 425 32.72 -24.23 5.25
N THR A 426 33.49 -25.32 5.37
CA THR A 426 34.98 -25.29 5.40
C THR A 426 35.66 -25.62 4.06
N GLN A 427 34.92 -26.00 2.99
CA GLN A 427 35.51 -26.34 1.67
C GLN A 427 34.75 -25.72 0.48
N GLY A 428 35.49 -25.14 -0.47
CA GLY A 428 35.01 -24.78 -1.82
C GLY A 428 34.08 -23.56 -1.91
N ASN A 429 33.73 -23.18 -3.14
CA ASN A 429 32.87 -22.02 -3.42
C ASN A 429 31.40 -22.39 -3.13
N GLN A 430 30.90 -21.92 -1.98
CA GLN A 430 29.48 -21.92 -1.56
C GLN A 430 28.92 -23.28 -1.14
N GLN A 431 29.09 -23.63 0.14
CA GLN A 431 28.26 -24.68 0.75
C GLN A 431 26.93 -24.03 1.18
N ARG A 432 25.83 -24.42 0.53
CA ARG A 432 24.51 -23.77 0.62
C ARG A 432 23.64 -24.42 1.70
N PHE A 433 22.75 -23.65 2.31
CA PHE A 433 21.63 -24.23 3.04
C PHE A 433 20.46 -24.46 2.09
N TYR A 434 19.99 -25.71 2.04
CA TYR A 434 18.74 -26.06 1.37
C TYR A 434 17.64 -26.24 2.40
N TYR A 435 16.69 -25.32 2.47
CA TYR A 435 15.61 -25.41 3.45
C TYR A 435 14.37 -26.10 2.88
N SER A 436 13.70 -26.83 3.74
CA SER A 436 12.44 -27.53 3.49
C SER A 436 11.49 -27.29 4.66
N GLY A 437 10.19 -27.33 4.36
CA GLY A 437 9.12 -27.03 5.32
C GLY A 437 8.80 -25.54 5.41
N ARG A 438 7.98 -25.20 6.40
CA ARG A 438 7.43 -23.86 6.60
C ARG A 438 7.68 -23.42 8.03
N GLY A 439 8.61 -22.48 8.21
CA GLY A 439 8.96 -22.03 9.55
C GLY A 439 9.71 -20.71 9.61
N SER A 440 9.81 -20.18 10.82
CA SER A 440 10.48 -18.91 11.10
C SER A 440 11.55 -19.09 12.19
N LEU A 441 12.74 -18.60 11.92
CA LEU A 441 13.82 -18.44 12.89
C LEU A 441 13.76 -17.03 13.47
N ILE A 442 13.55 -16.93 14.77
CA ILE A 442 13.38 -15.66 15.49
C ILE A 442 14.55 -15.50 16.46
N SER A 443 15.23 -14.37 16.40
CA SER A 443 16.36 -14.01 17.25
C SER A 443 15.97 -12.88 18.20
N THR A 444 16.25 -13.02 19.49
CA THR A 444 16.17 -11.89 20.44
C THR A 444 17.30 -10.87 20.23
N GLY A 445 18.36 -11.27 19.51
CA GLY A 445 19.50 -10.42 19.16
C GLY A 445 19.57 -10.17 17.65
N TYR A 446 20.74 -10.47 17.08
CA TYR A 446 21.06 -10.28 15.68
C TYR A 446 20.77 -11.55 14.85
N VAL A 447 20.59 -11.37 13.55
CA VAL A 447 20.63 -12.46 12.57
C VAL A 447 21.72 -12.16 11.54
N SER A 448 22.67 -13.06 11.36
CA SER A 448 23.75 -12.91 10.36
C SER A 448 23.70 -14.04 9.35
N VAL A 449 23.72 -13.69 8.06
CA VAL A 449 23.65 -14.64 6.94
C VAL A 449 24.89 -14.49 6.07
N HIS A 450 25.73 -15.52 6.10
CA HIS A 450 27.05 -15.56 5.44
C HIS A 450 27.13 -16.63 4.34
N THR A 451 26.00 -17.20 3.93
CA THR A 451 25.92 -18.24 2.90
C THR A 451 24.57 -18.25 2.19
N ASP A 452 24.45 -19.03 1.12
CA ASP A 452 23.21 -19.20 0.37
C ASP A 452 22.13 -19.86 1.23
N LEU A 453 20.88 -19.42 1.04
CA LEU A 453 19.70 -19.91 1.72
C LEU A 453 18.60 -20.09 0.69
N VAL A 454 18.40 -21.33 0.24
CA VAL A 454 17.61 -21.66 -0.95
C VAL A 454 16.59 -22.75 -0.58
N PRO A 455 15.33 -22.69 -1.04
CA PRO A 455 14.39 -23.81 -0.85
C PRO A 455 14.87 -25.04 -1.63
N VAL A 456 14.43 -26.24 -1.23
CA VAL A 456 14.77 -27.46 -1.98
C VAL A 456 14.22 -27.48 -3.41
N ASP A 457 12.98 -27.00 -3.64
CA ASP A 457 12.33 -27.03 -4.96
C ASP A 457 11.33 -25.89 -5.24
N SER A 458 10.74 -25.25 -4.22
CA SER A 458 9.76 -24.19 -4.40
C SER A 458 9.72 -23.18 -3.26
N PHE A 459 9.59 -21.89 -3.60
CA PHE A 459 9.30 -20.80 -2.66
C PHE A 459 8.21 -19.87 -3.21
N PRO A 460 7.16 -19.54 -2.43
CA PRO A 460 6.91 -19.87 -1.02
C PRO A 460 5.82 -20.95 -0.80
N ARG A 461 5.32 -21.58 -1.88
CA ARG A 461 4.14 -22.46 -1.84
C ARG A 461 4.35 -23.70 -0.98
N GLU A 462 5.40 -24.46 -1.27
CA GLU A 462 5.74 -25.68 -0.52
C GLU A 462 6.68 -25.37 0.64
N HIS A 463 7.67 -24.51 0.41
CA HIS A 463 8.69 -24.18 1.42
C HIS A 463 8.83 -22.69 1.59
N ALA A 464 8.83 -22.24 2.85
CA ALA A 464 8.99 -20.83 3.18
C ALA A 464 9.73 -20.70 4.50
N LEU A 465 10.79 -19.90 4.48
CA LEU A 465 11.62 -19.61 5.65
C LEU A 465 11.54 -18.11 5.98
N GLY A 466 11.15 -17.82 7.22
CA GLY A 466 11.21 -16.49 7.81
C GLY A 466 12.48 -16.33 8.66
N LEU A 467 13.18 -15.22 8.53
CA LEU A 467 14.22 -14.78 9.46
C LEU A 467 13.75 -13.49 10.14
N ILE A 468 13.67 -13.50 11.46
CA ILE A 468 13.18 -12.38 12.26
C ILE A 468 14.27 -12.01 13.27
N ALA A 469 14.78 -10.78 13.19
CA ALA A 469 15.75 -10.23 14.14
C ALA A 469 15.09 -9.14 14.99
N ARG A 470 15.12 -9.25 16.32
CA ARG A 470 14.75 -8.12 17.18
C ARG A 470 15.75 -6.97 17.10
N ARG A 471 16.99 -7.23 16.71
CA ARG A 471 17.96 -6.15 16.45
C ARG A 471 18.13 -5.96 14.94
N GLN A 472 19.32 -6.24 14.46
CA GLN A 472 19.71 -6.04 13.07
C GLN A 472 19.88 -7.36 12.36
N MET A 473 19.69 -7.33 11.05
CA MET A 473 20.01 -8.43 10.16
C MET A 473 21.19 -8.05 9.27
N ASN A 474 22.23 -8.88 9.31
CA ASN A 474 23.48 -8.68 8.60
C ASN A 474 23.60 -9.72 7.48
N ILE A 475 23.34 -9.30 6.26
CA ILE A 475 23.42 -10.16 5.07
C ILE A 475 24.72 -9.84 4.32
N ALA A 476 25.55 -10.88 4.17
CA ALA A 476 26.75 -10.83 3.35
C ALA A 476 27.79 -9.76 3.78
N THR A 477 27.90 -9.54 5.09
CA THR A 477 28.81 -8.54 5.67
C THR A 477 30.23 -9.06 5.90
N GLY A 478 30.45 -10.38 5.90
CA GLY A 478 31.74 -11.01 6.18
C GLY A 478 32.66 -11.12 4.95
N GLY A 479 33.93 -11.45 5.17
CA GLY A 479 34.92 -11.59 4.09
C GLY A 479 34.62 -12.75 3.14
N GLY A 480 34.43 -12.44 1.84
CA GLY A 480 34.06 -13.42 0.81
C GLY A 480 32.55 -13.67 0.64
N ASP A 481 31.70 -13.01 1.43
CA ASP A 481 30.25 -13.20 1.36
C ASP A 481 29.61 -12.37 0.24
N SER A 482 30.02 -12.60 -1.01
CA SER A 482 29.44 -11.97 -2.19
C SER A 482 28.78 -13.03 -3.06
N GLN A 483 27.86 -12.58 -3.91
CA GLN A 483 27.12 -13.42 -4.85
C GLN A 483 26.31 -14.50 -4.15
N LEU A 484 25.77 -14.18 -2.96
CA LEU A 484 24.88 -15.07 -2.24
C LEU A 484 23.50 -15.10 -2.91
N THR A 485 22.84 -16.25 -2.83
CA THR A 485 21.46 -16.45 -3.27
C THR A 485 20.57 -16.74 -2.05
N LEU A 486 19.59 -15.87 -1.81
CA LEU A 486 18.73 -15.92 -0.62
C LEU A 486 17.27 -15.87 -1.04
N LEU A 487 16.47 -16.85 -0.62
CA LEU A 487 15.02 -16.86 -0.81
C LEU A 487 14.37 -16.96 0.57
N GLY A 488 13.46 -16.04 0.89
CA GLY A 488 12.86 -16.00 2.22
C GLY A 488 12.09 -14.72 2.55
N ALA A 489 11.54 -14.69 3.75
CA ALA A 489 10.96 -13.50 4.37
C ALA A 489 11.93 -12.97 5.42
N PHE A 490 12.34 -11.71 5.33
CA PHE A 490 13.40 -11.15 6.16
C PHE A 490 12.88 -9.94 6.91
N TYR A 491 12.85 -10.03 8.24
CA TYR A 491 12.46 -8.97 9.14
C TYR A 491 13.61 -8.60 10.06
N ALA A 492 13.90 -7.31 10.18
CA ALA A 492 14.67 -6.79 11.30
C ALA A 492 13.94 -5.58 11.89
N GLN A 493 13.83 -5.52 13.21
CA GLN A 493 13.24 -4.36 13.86
C GLN A 493 14.07 -3.10 13.59
N GLU A 494 15.40 -3.19 13.78
CA GLU A 494 16.28 -2.02 13.76
C GLU A 494 16.79 -1.70 12.34
N LYS A 495 17.57 -2.64 11.76
CA LYS A 495 18.25 -2.42 10.49
C LYS A 495 18.46 -3.72 9.73
N VAL A 496 18.26 -3.70 8.42
CA VAL A 496 18.76 -4.74 7.51
C VAL A 496 19.94 -4.18 6.72
N THR A 497 21.07 -4.88 6.78
CA THR A 497 22.27 -4.57 6.01
C THR A 497 22.47 -5.63 4.94
N SER A 498 22.58 -5.23 3.66
CA SER A 498 23.07 -6.09 2.58
C SER A 498 24.30 -5.45 1.95
N ALA A 499 25.49 -5.86 2.38
CA ALA A 499 26.73 -5.13 2.09
C ALA A 499 27.34 -5.41 0.71
N LYS A 500 26.89 -6.46 0.02
CA LYS A 500 27.52 -6.94 -1.23
C LYS A 500 26.50 -7.28 -2.31
N GLN A 501 27.01 -7.52 -3.52
CA GLN A 501 26.22 -7.96 -4.66
C GLN A 501 25.66 -9.37 -4.39
N ASN A 502 24.36 -9.46 -4.11
CA ASN A 502 23.67 -10.72 -3.84
C ASN A 502 22.36 -10.78 -4.64
N THR A 503 21.81 -11.98 -4.78
CA THR A 503 20.46 -12.21 -5.33
C THR A 503 19.53 -12.59 -4.19
N ILE A 504 18.47 -11.81 -4.01
CA ILE A 504 17.49 -12.02 -2.94
C ILE A 504 16.10 -12.12 -3.58
N ALA A 505 15.33 -13.16 -3.26
CA ALA A 505 13.92 -13.25 -3.64
C ALA A 505 13.02 -13.37 -2.40
N GLY A 506 11.93 -12.61 -2.38
CA GLY A 506 11.02 -12.49 -1.25
C GLY A 506 10.88 -11.05 -0.80
N THR A 507 10.88 -10.81 0.50
CA THR A 507 10.57 -9.48 1.04
C THR A 507 11.46 -9.14 2.22
N PHE A 508 11.94 -7.90 2.23
CA PHE A 508 12.63 -7.29 3.36
C PHE A 508 11.70 -6.29 4.06
N VAL A 509 11.59 -6.42 5.38
CA VAL A 509 10.85 -5.50 6.25
C VAL A 509 11.80 -5.00 7.34
N SER A 510 11.99 -3.69 7.42
CA SER A 510 12.88 -3.08 8.41
C SER A 510 12.56 -1.62 8.66
N SER A 511 12.95 -1.11 9.83
CA SER A 511 12.92 0.32 10.11
C SER A 511 13.84 1.09 9.17
N TYR A 512 15.07 0.59 9.00
CA TYR A 512 16.08 1.19 8.14
C TYR A 512 16.82 0.13 7.31
N PHE A 513 17.29 0.54 6.13
CA PHE A 513 18.05 -0.31 5.20
C PHE A 513 19.39 0.31 4.82
N GLU A 514 20.44 -0.51 4.91
CA GLU A 514 21.77 -0.19 4.42
C GLU A 514 22.17 -1.21 3.35
N VAL A 515 22.14 -0.80 2.09
CA VAL A 515 22.39 -1.67 0.94
C VAL A 515 23.57 -1.15 0.13
N ALA A 516 24.53 -2.02 -0.17
CA ALA A 516 25.74 -1.63 -0.89
C ALA A 516 26.10 -2.65 -1.97
N ASN A 517 26.82 -2.16 -2.99
CA ASN A 517 27.31 -2.98 -4.11
C ASN A 517 26.22 -3.70 -4.92
N VAL A 518 25.07 -3.03 -5.13
CA VAL A 518 24.03 -3.42 -6.10
C VAL A 518 23.50 -4.84 -5.89
N PRO A 519 22.89 -5.16 -4.73
CA PRO A 519 22.11 -6.38 -4.62
C PRO A 519 20.90 -6.33 -5.57
N HIS A 520 20.54 -7.49 -6.10
CA HIS A 520 19.34 -7.68 -6.90
C HIS A 520 18.27 -8.32 -6.05
N MET A 521 17.17 -7.61 -5.86
CA MET A 521 16.08 -8.02 -5.00
C MET A 521 14.80 -8.19 -5.82
N TYR A 522 14.13 -9.33 -5.67
CA TYR A 522 12.95 -9.70 -6.42
C TYR A 522 11.79 -10.01 -5.46
N GLN A 523 10.71 -9.27 -5.57
CA GLN A 523 9.47 -9.58 -4.87
C GLN A 523 8.96 -10.95 -5.30
N VAL A 524 8.41 -11.72 -4.35
CA VAL A 524 7.63 -12.93 -4.66
C VAL A 524 6.21 -12.73 -4.12
N PRO A 525 5.24 -12.28 -4.95
CA PRO A 525 3.91 -11.87 -4.47
C PRO A 525 3.13 -12.98 -3.75
N ASP A 526 3.37 -14.24 -4.10
CA ASP A 526 2.74 -15.40 -3.45
C ASP A 526 3.15 -15.55 -1.97
N LEU A 527 4.18 -14.85 -1.48
CA LEU A 527 4.63 -14.91 -0.09
C LEU A 527 3.52 -14.54 0.90
N VAL A 528 2.66 -13.59 0.56
CA VAL A 528 1.51 -13.18 1.39
C VAL A 528 0.47 -14.29 1.50
N ARG A 529 0.32 -15.12 0.45
CA ARG A 529 -0.63 -16.23 0.43
C ARG A 529 -0.10 -17.45 1.18
N TYR A 530 1.23 -17.57 1.22
CA TYR A 530 1.93 -18.69 1.82
C TYR A 530 3.05 -18.17 2.73
N PRO A 531 2.76 -17.43 3.80
CA PRO A 531 3.79 -16.89 4.67
C PRO A 531 4.38 -17.96 5.59
N PRO A 532 5.65 -17.84 5.98
CA PRO A 532 6.17 -18.42 7.21
C PRO A 532 5.32 -18.01 8.43
N PRO A 533 5.18 -18.87 9.47
CA PRO A 533 4.41 -18.56 10.65
C PRO A 533 5.06 -17.44 11.48
N GLY A 534 4.24 -16.60 12.11
CA GLY A 534 4.72 -15.59 13.06
C GLY A 534 5.41 -14.38 12.46
N LEU A 535 5.31 -14.14 11.15
CA LEU A 535 5.85 -12.93 10.54
C LEU A 535 5.13 -11.66 11.10
N PRO A 536 5.86 -10.63 11.52
CA PRO A 536 5.24 -9.36 11.94
C PRO A 536 4.48 -8.71 10.78
N GLY A 537 3.25 -8.27 11.01
CA GLY A 537 2.45 -7.63 9.95
C GLY A 537 1.92 -8.59 8.86
N ASP A 538 1.80 -9.89 9.14
CA ASP A 538 1.27 -10.93 8.25
C ASP A 538 -0.21 -10.80 7.85
N TRP A 539 -0.99 -9.98 8.55
CA TRP A 539 -2.40 -9.70 8.29
C TRP A 539 -2.66 -8.98 6.97
N ASP A 540 -3.72 -9.41 6.28
CA ASP A 540 -4.15 -8.82 5.02
C ASP A 540 -4.71 -7.41 5.20
N ILE A 541 -4.22 -6.47 4.39
CA ILE A 541 -4.73 -5.11 4.33
C ILE A 541 -5.23 -4.88 2.90
N TRP A 542 -6.53 -5.01 2.68
CA TRP A 542 -7.15 -4.83 1.38
C TRP A 542 -7.63 -3.39 1.18
N ILE A 543 -7.13 -2.75 0.11
CA ILE A 543 -7.55 -1.42 -0.31
C ILE A 543 -8.35 -1.55 -1.60
N THR A 544 -9.54 -0.96 -1.60
CA THR A 544 -10.44 -0.94 -2.75
C THR A 544 -10.42 0.43 -3.41
N ALA A 545 -9.88 0.50 -4.62
CA ALA A 545 -9.99 1.67 -5.48
C ALA A 545 -11.10 1.47 -6.51
N ILE A 546 -11.98 2.47 -6.63
CA ILE A 546 -13.01 2.49 -7.68
C ILE A 546 -12.60 3.56 -8.68
N ARG A 547 -12.43 3.15 -9.94
CA ARG A 547 -12.25 4.05 -11.08
C ARG A 547 -13.53 4.09 -11.90
N ILE A 548 -14.03 5.28 -12.18
CA ILE A 548 -15.14 5.46 -13.14
C ILE A 548 -14.53 5.44 -14.53
N ASP A 549 -14.85 4.40 -15.30
CA ASP A 549 -14.33 4.19 -16.65
C ASP A 549 -15.16 4.98 -17.67
N SER A 550 -16.49 4.97 -17.51
CA SER A 550 -17.39 5.80 -18.29
C SER A 550 -18.70 6.03 -17.56
N TRP A 551 -19.38 7.12 -17.89
CA TRP A 551 -20.76 7.35 -17.49
C TRP A 551 -21.53 7.95 -18.64
N ARG A 552 -22.81 7.59 -18.76
CA ARG A 552 -23.73 8.20 -19.73
C ARG A 552 -25.17 8.12 -19.23
N GLU A 553 -25.97 9.07 -19.66
CA GLU A 553 -27.42 8.96 -19.59
C GLU A 553 -27.91 7.93 -20.63
N VAL A 554 -28.88 7.08 -20.27
CA VAL A 554 -29.42 6.01 -21.13
C VAL A 554 -30.94 6.01 -21.20
#